data_AF-A0A2V6HTD9-F1
#
_entry.id   AF-A0A2V6HTD9-F1
#
_cell.length_a   1.000
_cell.length_b   1.000
_cell.length_c   1.000
_cell.angle_alpha   90.00
_cell.angle_beta   90.00
_cell.angle_gamma   90.00
#
_symmetry.space_group_name_H-M   'P 1'
#
loop_
_entity.id
_entity.type
_entity.pdbx_description
1 polymer ?
#
loop_
_entity_poly.entity_id
_entity_poly.type
_entity_poly.pdbx_seq_one_letter_code
_entity_poly.pdbx_strand_id
1 'polypeptide(L)'
;KVAIIPDADRLAVQAANAFLKTLEEPPKDSLLLLLSALPEALPETILSRCIVIPLAPNEQRRSRDEEEKLVELLQQASRERKWAIQFAYGLAQGFQRLLREVREEVKRETDEALKKEQTRYKDTTDGTWLEEREGYYKALTESLYLQRRTGLVETLFAWWTDVLRASNGVVHRDLAHAKTETAALASRFSSAEIVRRIGCLEELRDHLGRNIHEALAIEVAFLTIFTK
;
A
#
# COMPACT_ATOMS: atom_id res chain seq x y z
N LYS A 1 11.67 -22.14 16.62
CA LYS A 1 10.65 -21.06 16.65
C LYS A 1 10.71 -20.28 15.34
N VAL A 2 9.58 -19.94 14.73
CA VAL A 2 9.55 -19.13 13.51
C VAL A 2 8.95 -17.78 13.85
N ALA A 3 9.61 -16.69 13.47
CA ALA A 3 9.05 -15.34 13.54
C ALA A 3 8.98 -14.75 12.14
N ILE A 4 7.84 -14.15 11.81
CA ILE A 4 7.62 -13.46 10.54
C ILE A 4 7.43 -11.99 10.87
N ILE A 5 8.26 -11.14 10.29
CA ILE A 5 8.22 -9.69 10.40
C ILE A 5 7.71 -9.15 9.05
N PRO A 6 6.40 -8.88 8.93
CA PRO A 6 5.86 -8.24 7.73
C PRO A 6 6.32 -6.78 7.66
N ASP A 7 6.41 -6.24 6.45
CA ASP A 7 6.75 -4.84 6.16
C ASP A 7 7.97 -4.32 6.96
N ALA A 8 9.06 -5.08 6.97
CA ALA A 8 10.26 -4.76 7.74
C ALA A 8 10.87 -3.39 7.39
N ASP A 9 10.65 -2.89 6.17
CA ASP A 9 11.01 -1.53 5.74
C ASP A 9 10.32 -0.42 6.55
N ARG A 10 9.26 -0.74 7.28
CA ARG A 10 8.53 0.19 8.15
C ARG A 10 8.98 0.17 9.60
N LEU A 11 10.01 -0.60 9.94
CA LEU A 11 10.55 -0.61 11.30
C LEU A 11 11.07 0.77 11.69
N ALA A 12 10.57 1.30 12.81
CA ALA A 12 11.15 2.49 13.40
C ALA A 12 12.62 2.25 13.75
N VAL A 13 13.45 3.30 13.70
CA VAL A 13 14.91 3.22 13.92
C VAL A 13 15.24 2.51 15.23
N GLN A 14 14.49 2.77 16.30
CA GLN A 14 14.68 2.14 17.61
C GLN A 14 14.37 0.64 17.56
N ALA A 15 13.30 0.24 16.85
CA ALA A 15 12.93 -1.16 16.68
C ALA A 15 13.94 -1.91 15.82
N ALA A 16 14.39 -1.31 14.71
CA ALA A 16 15.44 -1.86 13.86
C ALA A 16 16.74 -2.09 14.64
N ASN A 17 17.17 -1.11 15.45
CA ASN A 17 18.38 -1.22 16.28
C ASN A 17 18.24 -2.27 17.38
N ALA A 18 17.06 -2.38 18.02
CA ALA A 18 16.80 -3.43 19.00
C ALA A 18 16.83 -4.81 18.33
N PHE A 19 16.31 -4.93 17.11
CA PHE A 19 16.25 -6.16 16.35
C PHE A 19 17.62 -6.67 15.89
N LEU A 20 18.59 -5.77 15.68
CA LEU A 20 19.97 -6.15 15.33
C LEU A 20 20.60 -7.12 16.34
N LYS A 21 20.35 -6.93 17.64
CA LYS A 21 20.86 -7.83 18.68
C LYS A 21 20.34 -9.26 18.50
N THR A 22 19.08 -9.40 18.12
CA THR A 22 18.45 -10.69 17.84
C THR A 22 18.99 -11.33 16.55
N LEU A 23 19.39 -10.52 15.56
CA LEU A 23 20.01 -11.02 14.33
C LEU A 23 21.46 -11.48 14.55
N GLU A 24 22.19 -10.83 15.46
CA GLU A 24 23.58 -11.20 15.81
C GLU A 24 23.65 -12.46 16.66
N GLU A 25 22.76 -12.57 17.64
CA GLU A 25 22.68 -13.73 18.54
C GLU A 25 21.27 -14.34 18.48
N PRO A 26 20.90 -15.00 17.37
CA PRO A 26 19.58 -15.57 17.23
C PRO A 26 19.38 -16.70 18.25
N PRO A 27 18.17 -16.84 18.83
CA PRO A 27 17.86 -17.96 19.69
C PRO A 27 18.12 -19.30 18.98
N LYS A 28 18.57 -20.32 19.73
CA LYS A 28 18.76 -21.67 19.19
C LYS A 28 17.46 -22.16 18.53
N ASP A 29 17.62 -22.82 17.37
CA ASP A 29 16.52 -23.35 16.56
C ASP A 29 15.46 -22.31 16.18
N SER A 30 15.89 -21.07 15.87
CA SER A 30 15.01 -20.01 15.40
C SER A 30 15.17 -19.72 13.91
N LEU A 31 14.05 -19.36 13.26
CA LEU A 31 14.00 -18.87 11.89
C LEU A 31 13.30 -17.52 11.89
N LEU A 32 13.97 -16.49 11.37
CA LEU A 32 13.45 -15.14 11.23
C LEU A 32 13.21 -14.88 9.75
N LEU A 33 11.97 -14.55 9.40
CA LEU A 33 11.56 -14.20 8.04
C LEU A 33 11.17 -12.72 8.02
N LEU A 34 11.94 -11.90 7.32
CA LEU A 34 11.63 -10.49 7.12
C LEU A 34 11.04 -10.34 5.72
N LEU A 35 9.86 -9.73 5.64
CA LEU A 35 9.23 -9.39 4.37
C LEU A 35 9.37 -7.89 4.16
N SER A 36 9.81 -7.47 2.98
CA SER A 36 9.94 -6.05 2.65
C SER A 36 9.55 -5.79 1.21
N ALA A 37 8.84 -4.69 0.98
CA ALA A 37 8.52 -4.21 -0.36
C ALA A 37 9.60 -3.25 -0.91
N LEU A 38 10.39 -2.66 -0.02
CA LEU A 38 11.45 -1.69 -0.32
C LEU A 38 12.72 -2.07 0.46
N PRO A 39 13.45 -3.13 0.05
CA PRO A 39 14.63 -3.60 0.79
C PRO A 39 15.70 -2.53 0.97
N GLU A 40 15.78 -1.55 0.06
CA GLU A 40 16.67 -0.38 0.15
C GLU A 40 16.35 0.57 1.31
N ALA A 41 15.13 0.52 1.87
CA ALA A 41 14.75 1.30 3.04
C ALA A 41 15.24 0.65 4.36
N LEU A 42 15.64 -0.63 4.32
CA LEU A 42 16.21 -1.32 5.48
C LEU A 42 17.64 -0.86 5.73
N PRO A 43 18.07 -0.75 7.01
CA PRO A 43 19.46 -0.52 7.34
C PRO A 43 20.38 -1.60 6.76
N GLU A 44 21.52 -1.18 6.20
CA GLU A 44 22.54 -2.08 5.66
C GLU A 44 23.04 -3.11 6.70
N THR A 45 22.98 -2.74 7.98
CA THR A 45 23.29 -3.62 9.11
C THR A 45 22.32 -4.79 9.27
N ILE A 46 21.05 -4.63 8.90
CA ILE A 46 20.06 -5.72 8.84
C ILE A 46 20.33 -6.55 7.58
N LEU A 47 20.46 -5.92 6.42
CA LEU A 47 20.63 -6.61 5.14
C LEU A 47 21.88 -7.51 5.12
N SER A 48 22.99 -7.06 5.69
CA SER A 48 24.24 -7.84 5.80
C SER A 48 24.13 -9.10 6.66
N ARG A 49 23.10 -9.21 7.50
CA ARG A 49 22.83 -10.35 8.39
C ARG A 49 21.66 -11.22 7.90
N CYS A 50 21.07 -10.88 6.75
CA CYS A 50 19.96 -11.62 6.16
C CYS A 50 20.36 -12.23 4.82
N ILE A 51 19.79 -13.39 4.50
CA ILE A 51 19.82 -13.93 3.13
C ILE A 51 18.67 -13.28 2.37
N VAL A 52 18.99 -12.46 1.37
CA VAL A 52 17.98 -11.78 0.55
C VAL A 52 17.47 -12.75 -0.51
N ILE A 53 16.16 -13.00 -0.49
CA ILE A 53 15.46 -13.83 -1.48
C ILE A 53 14.50 -12.92 -2.25
N PRO A 54 14.86 -12.45 -3.46
CA PRO A 54 13.95 -11.64 -4.27
C PRO A 54 12.77 -12.52 -4.70
N LEU A 55 11.56 -12.10 -4.32
CA LEU A 55 10.34 -12.76 -4.78
C LEU A 55 9.93 -12.16 -6.11
N ALA A 56 9.83 -13.00 -7.15
CA ALA A 56 9.21 -12.58 -8.39
C ALA A 56 7.71 -12.28 -8.13
N PRO A 57 7.15 -11.22 -8.74
CA PRO A 57 5.72 -10.98 -8.67
C PRO A 57 4.97 -12.22 -9.15
N ASN A 58 4.02 -12.70 -8.36
CA ASN A 58 3.11 -13.72 -8.85
C ASN A 58 2.13 -13.05 -9.83
N GLU A 59 2.07 -13.54 -11.07
CA GLU A 59 1.16 -13.02 -12.12
C GLU A 59 -0.32 -13.11 -11.72
N GLN A 60 -0.67 -13.89 -10.68
CA GLN A 60 -2.03 -14.03 -10.16
C GLN A 60 -2.26 -13.34 -8.81
N ARG A 61 -1.70 -12.14 -8.57
CA ARG A 61 -2.15 -11.34 -7.42
C ARG A 61 -3.64 -11.07 -7.62
N ARG A 62 -4.49 -11.72 -6.82
CA ARG A 62 -5.92 -11.42 -6.80
C ARG A 62 -6.06 -9.97 -6.35
N SER A 63 -6.63 -9.13 -7.21
CA SER A 63 -7.02 -7.78 -6.83
C SER A 63 -7.96 -7.85 -5.65
N ARG A 64 -7.76 -6.95 -4.69
CA ARG A 64 -8.72 -6.79 -3.59
C ARG A 64 -9.92 -5.98 -4.08
N ASP A 65 -11.06 -6.11 -3.40
CA ASP A 65 -12.30 -5.40 -3.73
C ASP A 65 -12.09 -3.87 -3.81
N GLU A 66 -11.28 -3.29 -2.92
CA GLU A 66 -10.96 -1.86 -2.97
C GLU A 66 -10.12 -1.46 -4.20
N GLU A 67 -9.25 -2.36 -4.67
CA GLU A 67 -8.43 -2.13 -5.87
C GLU A 67 -9.32 -2.18 -7.11
N GLU A 68 -10.26 -3.13 -7.18
CA GLU A 68 -11.24 -3.23 -8.26
C GLU A 68 -12.15 -1.99 -8.31
N LYS A 69 -12.69 -1.54 -7.16
CA LYS A 69 -13.47 -0.30 -7.05
C LYS A 69 -12.69 0.94 -7.50
N LEU A 70 -11.39 0.99 -7.21
CA LEU A 70 -10.54 2.08 -7.68
C LEU A 70 -10.40 2.05 -9.20
N VAL A 71 -10.19 0.87 -9.80
CA VAL A 71 -10.13 0.77 -11.26
C VAL A 71 -11.45 1.17 -11.90
N GLU A 72 -12.59 0.76 -11.35
CA GLU A 72 -13.92 1.19 -11.83
C GLU A 72 -14.08 2.72 -11.78
N LEU A 73 -13.66 3.34 -10.68
CA LEU A 73 -13.65 4.80 -10.53
C LEU A 73 -12.80 5.46 -11.62
N LEU A 74 -11.60 4.94 -11.90
CA LEU A 74 -10.70 5.44 -12.94
C LEU A 74 -11.25 5.22 -14.36
N GLN A 75 -11.91 4.09 -14.61
CA GLN A 75 -12.58 3.80 -15.88
C GLN A 75 -13.70 4.80 -16.14
N GLN A 76 -14.57 5.06 -15.15
CA GLN A 76 -15.60 6.08 -15.25
C GLN A 76 -14.99 7.46 -15.54
N ALA A 77 -13.91 7.79 -14.84
CA ALA A 77 -13.17 9.03 -15.03
C ALA A 77 -12.55 9.17 -16.44
N SER A 78 -12.05 8.08 -17.03
CA SER A 78 -11.45 8.09 -18.37
C SER A 78 -12.43 8.53 -19.48
N ARG A 79 -13.73 8.30 -19.26
CA ARG A 79 -14.81 8.65 -20.21
C ARG A 79 -15.06 10.15 -20.28
N GLU A 80 -14.64 10.89 -19.26
CA GLU A 80 -14.78 12.34 -19.23
C GLU A 80 -13.81 13.01 -20.21
N ARG A 81 -14.34 13.84 -21.10
CA ARG A 81 -13.55 14.50 -22.15
C ARG A 81 -12.76 15.69 -21.61
N LYS A 82 -13.26 16.38 -20.58
CA LYS A 82 -12.60 17.55 -20.00
C LYS A 82 -12.25 17.31 -18.53
N TRP A 83 -10.96 17.18 -18.26
CA TRP A 83 -10.46 17.07 -16.90
C TRP A 83 -10.24 18.47 -16.32
N ALA A 84 -11.26 18.98 -15.64
CA ALA A 84 -11.24 20.24 -14.91
C ALA A 84 -10.91 20.00 -13.42
N ILE A 85 -10.67 21.08 -12.67
CA ILE A 85 -10.38 21.02 -11.22
C ILE A 85 -11.49 20.28 -10.46
N GLN A 86 -12.77 20.52 -10.78
CA GLN A 86 -13.88 19.82 -10.11
C GLN A 86 -13.81 18.30 -10.31
N PHE A 87 -13.35 17.85 -11.47
CA PHE A 87 -13.22 16.44 -11.78
C PHE A 87 -12.08 15.79 -10.98
N ALA A 88 -10.90 16.43 -10.96
CA ALA A 88 -9.78 15.98 -10.15
C ALA A 88 -10.13 15.90 -8.66
N TYR A 89 -10.88 16.90 -8.16
CA TYR A 89 -11.40 16.89 -6.79
C TYR A 89 -12.40 15.75 -6.54
N GLY A 90 -13.32 15.48 -7.48
CA GLY A 90 -14.25 14.35 -7.39
C GLY A 90 -13.54 13.00 -7.31
N LEU A 91 -12.48 12.81 -8.11
CA LEU A 91 -11.62 11.63 -8.03
C LEU A 91 -10.89 11.53 -6.68
N ALA A 92 -10.34 12.64 -6.18
CA ALA A 92 -9.69 12.68 -4.87
C ALA A 92 -10.67 12.26 -3.76
N GLN A 93 -11.89 12.78 -3.78
CA GLN A 93 -12.94 12.40 -2.82
C GLN A 93 -13.35 10.94 -2.94
N GLY A 94 -13.40 10.39 -4.15
CA GLY A 94 -13.65 8.97 -4.39
C GLY A 94 -12.56 8.09 -3.78
N PHE A 95 -11.29 8.43 -4.03
CA PHE A 95 -10.14 7.72 -3.46
C PHE A 95 -10.10 7.82 -1.92
N GLN A 96 -10.32 9.02 -1.36
CA GLN A 96 -10.42 9.21 0.09
C GLN A 96 -11.58 8.41 0.71
N ARG A 97 -12.71 8.25 -0.01
CA ARG A 97 -13.82 7.42 0.45
C ARG A 97 -13.41 5.95 0.53
N LEU A 98 -12.74 5.43 -0.49
CA LEU A 98 -12.20 4.07 -0.48
C LEU A 98 -11.23 3.85 0.69
N LEU A 99 -10.34 4.81 0.97
CA LEU A 99 -9.44 4.71 2.13
C LEU A 99 -10.17 4.68 3.48
N ARG A 100 -11.25 5.46 3.62
CA ARG A 100 -12.08 5.39 4.82
C ARG A 100 -12.76 4.03 4.97
N GLU A 101 -13.34 3.50 3.89
CA GLU A 101 -13.95 2.17 3.87
C GLU A 101 -12.94 1.09 4.25
N VAL A 102 -11.73 1.13 3.68
CA VAL A 102 -10.62 0.22 4.03
C VAL A 102 -10.25 0.33 5.51
N ARG A 103 -10.14 1.55 6.06
CA ARG A 103 -9.81 1.75 7.48
C ARG A 103 -10.87 1.16 8.40
N GLU A 104 -12.15 1.40 8.10
CA GLU A 104 -13.26 0.86 8.89
C GLU A 104 -13.33 -0.67 8.81
N GLU A 105 -13.09 -1.24 7.62
CA GLU A 105 -13.08 -2.68 7.44
C GLU A 105 -11.92 -3.36 8.19
N VAL A 106 -10.70 -2.84 8.04
CA VAL A 106 -9.53 -3.36 8.78
C VAL A 106 -9.76 -3.29 10.28
N LYS A 107 -10.28 -2.16 10.77
CA LYS A 107 -10.58 -1.99 12.19
C LYS A 107 -11.62 -3.01 12.67
N ARG A 108 -12.71 -3.20 11.92
CA ARG A 108 -13.74 -4.20 12.23
C ARG A 108 -13.15 -5.61 12.31
N GLU A 109 -12.33 -6.01 11.35
CA GLU A 109 -11.68 -7.33 11.32
C GLU A 109 -10.75 -7.54 12.53
N THR A 110 -9.94 -6.54 12.87
CA THR A 110 -9.03 -6.61 14.02
C THR A 110 -9.77 -6.60 15.35
N ASP A 111 -10.84 -5.81 15.47
CA ASP A 111 -11.67 -5.75 16.69
C ASP A 111 -12.40 -7.10 16.91
N GLU A 112 -12.91 -7.72 15.86
CA GLU A 112 -13.50 -9.06 15.91
C GLU A 112 -12.47 -10.13 16.30
N ALA A 113 -11.25 -10.05 15.76
CA ALA A 113 -10.17 -10.97 16.10
C ALA A 113 -9.73 -10.83 17.56
N LEU A 114 -9.56 -9.58 18.04
CA LEU A 114 -9.25 -9.29 19.44
C LEU A 114 -10.33 -9.84 20.37
N LYS A 115 -11.62 -9.60 20.08
CA LYS A 115 -12.74 -10.13 20.89
C LYS A 115 -12.74 -11.66 20.97
N LYS A 116 -12.46 -12.34 19.86
CA LYS A 116 -12.36 -13.82 19.82
C LYS A 116 -11.20 -14.31 20.69
N GLU A 117 -10.06 -13.65 20.62
CA GLU A 117 -8.88 -13.99 21.42
C GLU A 117 -9.12 -13.72 22.92
N GLN A 118 -9.66 -12.56 23.27
CA GLN A 118 -10.04 -12.21 24.64
C GLN A 118 -11.02 -13.24 25.23
N THR A 119 -12.04 -13.63 24.46
CA THR A 119 -13.02 -14.65 24.91
C THR A 119 -12.34 -16.00 25.16
N ARG A 120 -11.35 -16.38 24.33
CA ARG A 120 -10.64 -17.66 24.44
C ARG A 120 -9.72 -17.73 25.65
N TYR A 121 -9.11 -16.63 26.04
CA TYR A 121 -8.07 -16.59 27.08
C TYR A 121 -8.50 -15.91 28.39
N LYS A 122 -9.78 -15.49 28.47
CA LYS A 122 -10.36 -14.74 29.58
C LYS A 122 -10.11 -15.35 30.97
N ASP A 123 -10.14 -16.68 31.07
CA ASP A 123 -10.01 -17.39 32.35
C ASP A 123 -8.57 -17.87 32.65
N THR A 124 -7.61 -17.56 31.78
CA THR A 124 -6.23 -18.09 31.82
C THR A 124 -5.15 -17.02 31.83
N THR A 125 -5.51 -15.74 31.75
CA THR A 125 -4.55 -14.63 31.57
C THR A 125 -4.81 -13.50 32.55
N ASP A 126 -3.74 -12.82 32.97
CA ASP A 126 -3.80 -11.66 33.87
C ASP A 126 -4.08 -10.36 33.10
N GLY A 127 -4.51 -9.31 33.81
CA GLY A 127 -4.87 -8.01 33.20
C GLY A 127 -3.75 -7.38 32.34
N THR A 128 -2.49 -7.55 32.72
CA THR A 128 -1.33 -7.05 31.95
C THR A 128 -1.23 -7.69 30.56
N TRP A 129 -1.60 -8.96 30.42
CA TRP A 129 -1.60 -9.64 29.12
C TRP A 129 -2.67 -9.08 28.19
N LEU A 130 -3.84 -8.70 28.73
CA LEU A 130 -4.92 -8.09 27.96
C LEU A 130 -4.51 -6.73 27.41
N GLU A 131 -3.86 -5.88 28.21
CA GLU A 131 -3.35 -4.57 27.77
C GLU A 131 -2.31 -4.70 26.65
N GLU A 132 -1.36 -5.63 26.77
CA GLU A 132 -0.36 -5.89 25.73
C GLU A 132 -1.01 -6.39 24.42
N ARG A 133 -2.05 -7.23 24.51
CA ARG A 133 -2.81 -7.69 23.35
C ARG A 133 -3.57 -6.56 22.67
N GLU A 134 -4.20 -5.66 23.42
CA GLU A 134 -4.85 -4.48 22.85
C GLU A 134 -3.84 -3.59 22.11
N GLY A 135 -2.65 -3.39 22.69
CA GLY A 135 -1.55 -2.68 22.03
C GLY A 135 -1.10 -3.35 20.73
N TYR A 136 -0.97 -4.69 20.73
CA TYR A 136 -0.65 -5.48 19.54
C TYR A 136 -1.71 -5.31 18.44
N TYR A 137 -3.00 -5.45 18.77
CA TYR A 137 -4.07 -5.33 17.78
C TYR A 137 -4.17 -3.90 17.23
N LYS A 138 -3.95 -2.88 18.06
CA LYS A 138 -3.87 -1.49 17.59
C LYS A 138 -2.75 -1.29 16.56
N ALA A 139 -1.56 -1.84 16.82
CA ALA A 139 -0.45 -1.80 15.86
C ALA A 139 -0.77 -2.60 14.59
N LEU A 140 -1.43 -3.75 14.73
CA LEU A 140 -1.84 -4.59 13.62
C LEU A 140 -2.87 -3.88 12.71
N THR A 141 -3.86 -3.20 13.29
CA THR A 141 -4.85 -2.39 12.56
C THR A 141 -4.15 -1.35 11.69
N GLU A 142 -3.22 -0.59 12.25
CA GLU A 142 -2.49 0.43 11.49
C GLU A 142 -1.60 -0.21 10.41
N SER A 143 -0.91 -1.32 10.72
CA SER A 143 -0.08 -2.04 9.72
C SER A 143 -0.89 -2.53 8.53
N LEU A 144 -2.03 -3.20 8.78
CA LEU A 144 -2.91 -3.72 7.73
C LEU A 144 -3.53 -2.61 6.90
N TYR A 145 -3.93 -1.51 7.54
CA TYR A 145 -4.41 -0.32 6.84
C TYR A 145 -3.34 0.24 5.90
N LEU A 146 -2.12 0.44 6.38
CA LEU A 146 -1.01 0.95 5.58
C LEU A 146 -0.66 0.01 4.42
N GLN A 147 -0.77 -1.30 4.62
CA GLN A 147 -0.59 -2.30 3.56
C GLN A 147 -1.65 -2.17 2.45
N ARG A 148 -2.94 -2.09 2.81
CA ARG A 148 -4.04 -1.93 1.84
C ARG A 148 -3.99 -0.58 1.12
N ARG A 149 -3.65 0.50 1.84
CA ARG A 149 -3.39 1.82 1.24
C ARG A 149 -2.27 1.76 0.20
N THR A 150 -1.16 1.08 0.50
CA THR A 150 -0.08 0.87 -0.48
C THR A 150 -0.61 0.15 -1.71
N GLY A 151 -1.44 -0.89 -1.56
CA GLY A 151 -2.10 -1.57 -2.68
C GLY A 151 -2.88 -0.62 -3.59
N LEU A 152 -3.68 0.29 -3.02
CA LEU A 152 -4.42 1.30 -3.79
C LEU A 152 -3.51 2.27 -4.55
N VAL A 153 -2.39 2.69 -3.95
CA VAL A 153 -1.39 3.54 -4.62
C VAL A 153 -0.71 2.79 -5.76
N GLU A 154 -0.34 1.53 -5.56
CA GLU A 154 0.21 0.67 -6.63
C GLU A 154 -0.79 0.46 -7.78
N THR A 155 -2.09 0.39 -7.51
CA THR A 155 -3.12 0.37 -8.56
C THR A 155 -3.14 1.67 -9.38
N LEU A 156 -2.91 2.84 -8.76
CA LEU A 156 -2.74 4.10 -9.50
C LEU A 156 -1.49 4.07 -10.40
N PHE A 157 -0.38 3.51 -9.89
CA PHE A 157 0.83 3.32 -10.70
C PHE A 157 0.59 2.37 -11.87
N ALA A 158 -0.06 1.23 -11.63
CA ALA A 158 -0.39 0.26 -12.67
C ALA A 158 -1.27 0.90 -13.76
N TRP A 159 -2.25 1.71 -13.38
CA TRP A 159 -3.10 2.46 -14.31
C TRP A 159 -2.28 3.37 -15.23
N TRP A 160 -1.44 4.25 -14.67
CA TRP A 160 -0.67 5.20 -15.47
C TRP A 160 0.48 4.53 -16.25
N THR A 161 1.05 3.46 -15.71
CA THR A 161 2.02 2.63 -16.42
C THR A 161 1.37 1.96 -17.63
N ASP A 162 0.15 1.44 -17.51
CA ASP A 162 -0.61 0.88 -18.64
C ASP A 162 -0.95 1.93 -19.70
N VAL A 163 -1.28 3.16 -19.30
CA VAL A 163 -1.43 4.30 -20.22
C VAL A 163 -0.12 4.57 -20.97
N LEU A 164 1.02 4.58 -20.26
CA LEU A 164 2.34 4.78 -20.89
C LEU A 164 2.69 3.64 -21.86
N ARG A 165 2.49 2.39 -21.43
CA ARG A 165 2.70 1.20 -22.25
C ARG A 165 1.81 1.23 -23.50
N ALA A 166 0.57 1.71 -23.39
CA ALA A 166 -0.34 1.90 -24.52
C ALA A 166 0.13 2.99 -25.49
N SER A 167 0.65 4.10 -24.97
CA SER A 167 1.21 5.18 -25.79
C SER A 167 2.42 4.70 -26.62
N ASN A 168 3.14 3.69 -26.13
CA ASN A 168 4.34 3.14 -26.76
C ASN A 168 4.12 1.78 -27.46
N GLY A 169 2.87 1.34 -27.67
CA GLY A 169 2.55 0.11 -28.41
C GLY A 169 2.93 -1.21 -27.70
N VAL A 170 3.23 -1.18 -26.40
CA VAL A 170 3.51 -2.39 -25.61
C VAL A 170 2.22 -3.16 -25.39
N VAL A 171 2.23 -4.48 -25.61
CA VAL A 171 1.03 -5.34 -25.54
C VAL A 171 0.62 -5.66 -24.11
N HIS A 172 1.60 -5.92 -23.23
CA HIS A 172 1.39 -6.28 -21.82
C HIS A 172 0.67 -5.16 -21.06
N ARG A 173 -0.32 -5.53 -20.25
CA ARG A 173 -1.09 -4.63 -19.39
C ARG A 173 -1.23 -5.26 -18.01
N ASP A 174 -0.93 -4.48 -16.99
CA ASP A 174 -1.05 -4.90 -15.60
C ASP A 174 -2.54 -4.93 -15.17
N LEU A 175 -3.37 -4.03 -15.72
CA LEU A 175 -4.83 -3.96 -15.52
C LEU A 175 -5.57 -4.41 -16.78
N ALA A 176 -5.61 -5.73 -17.02
CA ALA A 176 -6.19 -6.31 -18.23
C ALA A 176 -7.65 -5.86 -18.51
N HIS A 177 -8.47 -5.70 -17.46
CA HIS A 177 -9.87 -5.28 -17.55
C HIS A 177 -10.05 -3.79 -17.91
N ALA A 178 -9.00 -2.96 -17.78
CA ALA A 178 -9.01 -1.53 -18.10
C ALA A 178 -8.24 -1.18 -19.39
N LYS A 179 -7.96 -2.17 -20.24
CA LYS A 179 -7.16 -1.98 -21.46
C LYS A 179 -7.77 -0.95 -22.43
N THR A 180 -9.09 -0.92 -22.54
CA THR A 180 -9.80 0.00 -23.44
C THR A 180 -9.66 1.45 -22.97
N GLU A 181 -9.89 1.69 -21.69
CA GLU A 181 -9.82 3.01 -21.07
C GLU A 181 -8.38 3.55 -21.03
N THR A 182 -7.41 2.71 -20.66
CA THR A 182 -5.99 3.10 -20.64
C THR A 182 -5.48 3.42 -22.05
N ALA A 183 -5.90 2.68 -23.08
CA ALA A 183 -5.59 3.01 -24.48
C ALA A 183 -6.25 4.32 -24.94
N ALA A 184 -7.49 4.58 -24.52
CA ALA A 184 -8.17 5.84 -24.82
C ALA A 184 -7.41 7.04 -24.22
N LEU A 185 -6.95 6.93 -22.96
CA LEU A 185 -6.12 7.95 -22.32
C LEU A 185 -4.76 8.11 -22.99
N ALA A 186 -4.14 7.03 -23.46
CA ALA A 186 -2.84 7.08 -24.13
C ALA A 186 -2.85 7.91 -25.42
N SER A 187 -4.00 7.99 -26.10
CA SER A 187 -4.18 8.87 -27.26
C SER A 187 -4.41 10.35 -26.92
N ARG A 188 -4.70 10.66 -25.65
CA ARG A 188 -5.02 12.03 -25.18
C ARG A 188 -3.82 12.79 -24.65
N PHE A 189 -2.76 12.09 -24.25
CA PHE A 189 -1.58 12.67 -23.62
C PHE A 189 -0.31 12.22 -24.32
N SER A 190 0.68 13.10 -24.34
CA SER A 190 2.04 12.74 -24.74
C SER A 190 2.71 11.84 -23.71
N SER A 191 3.69 11.04 -24.14
CA SER A 191 4.49 10.22 -23.21
C SER A 191 5.16 11.07 -22.12
N ALA A 192 5.58 12.30 -22.43
CA ALA A 192 6.16 13.22 -21.44
C ALA A 192 5.15 13.66 -20.37
N GLU A 193 3.90 13.92 -20.75
CA GLU A 193 2.83 14.23 -19.78
C GLU A 193 2.51 13.03 -18.90
N ILE A 194 2.45 11.83 -19.47
CA ILE A 194 2.19 10.60 -18.72
C ILE A 194 3.31 10.35 -17.69
N VAL A 195 4.58 10.47 -18.10
CA VAL A 195 5.73 10.31 -17.19
C VAL A 195 5.71 11.36 -16.07
N ARG A 196 5.36 12.62 -16.35
CA ARG A 196 5.19 13.65 -15.30
C ARG A 196 4.13 13.25 -14.27
N ARG A 197 3.02 12.66 -14.71
CA ARG A 197 1.95 12.18 -13.82
C ARG A 197 2.39 10.99 -12.96
N ILE A 198 3.18 10.08 -13.53
CA ILE A 198 3.81 9.00 -12.77
C ILE A 198 4.76 9.57 -11.70
N GLY A 199 5.58 10.58 -12.04
CA GLY A 199 6.44 11.25 -11.06
C GLY A 199 5.64 11.90 -9.91
N CYS A 200 4.48 12.51 -10.20
CA CYS A 200 3.60 13.04 -9.14
C CYS A 200 3.02 11.93 -8.24
N LEU A 201 2.82 10.71 -8.75
CA LEU A 201 2.44 9.56 -7.94
C LEU A 201 3.59 9.07 -7.05
N GLU A 202 4.84 9.18 -7.51
CA GLU A 202 6.01 8.90 -6.67
C GLU A 202 6.11 9.88 -5.52
N GLU A 203 5.91 11.17 -5.78
CA GLU A 203 5.82 12.18 -4.72
C GLU A 203 4.67 11.90 -3.74
N LEU A 204 3.50 11.47 -4.22
CA LEU A 204 2.39 11.07 -3.37
C LEU A 204 2.77 9.88 -2.48
N ARG A 205 3.37 8.82 -3.05
CA ARG A 205 3.82 7.65 -2.29
C ARG A 205 4.79 8.05 -1.19
N ASP A 206 5.75 8.91 -1.51
CA ASP A 206 6.72 9.46 -0.56
C ASP A 206 6.06 10.29 0.54
N HIS A 207 5.11 11.16 0.19
CA HIS A 207 4.37 11.97 1.16
C HIS A 207 3.53 11.11 2.11
N LEU A 208 2.90 10.05 1.60
CA LEU A 208 2.13 9.10 2.40
C LEU A 208 3.03 8.25 3.32
N GLY A 209 4.30 8.06 2.97
CA GLY A 209 5.32 7.44 3.82
C GLY A 209 5.85 8.37 4.93
N ARG A 210 5.56 9.68 4.85
CA ARG A 210 5.96 10.69 5.84
C ARG A 210 4.79 11.04 6.77
N ASN A 211 5.08 11.80 7.84
CA ASN A 211 4.08 12.26 8.80
C ASN A 211 3.28 13.48 8.28
N ILE A 212 2.64 13.32 7.11
CA ILE A 212 1.81 14.34 6.46
C ILE A 212 0.33 13.94 6.58
N HIS A 213 -0.55 14.95 6.64
CA HIS A 213 -1.99 14.71 6.66
C HIS A 213 -2.46 14.05 5.35
N GLU A 214 -2.87 12.78 5.43
CA GLU A 214 -3.18 11.93 4.29
C GLU A 214 -4.18 12.55 3.31
N ALA A 215 -5.29 13.09 3.82
CA ALA A 215 -6.31 13.69 2.97
C ALA A 215 -5.78 14.84 2.11
N LEU A 216 -4.89 15.67 2.69
CA LEU A 216 -4.29 16.81 2.01
C LEU A 216 -3.28 16.36 0.95
N ALA A 217 -2.44 15.39 1.27
CA ALA A 217 -1.49 14.82 0.32
C ALA A 217 -2.22 14.26 -0.92
N ILE A 218 -3.33 13.55 -0.71
CA ILE A 218 -4.16 13.01 -1.79
C ILE A 218 -4.79 14.13 -2.63
N GLU A 219 -5.40 15.13 -1.99
CA GLU A 219 -6.04 16.25 -2.72
C GLU A 219 -5.04 16.97 -3.62
N VAL A 220 -3.89 17.35 -3.07
CA VAL A 220 -2.83 18.04 -3.82
C VAL A 220 -2.32 17.17 -4.96
N ALA A 221 -2.03 15.89 -4.70
CA ALA A 221 -1.54 14.98 -5.73
C ALA A 221 -2.57 14.77 -6.85
N PHE A 222 -3.85 14.55 -6.52
CA PHE A 222 -4.89 14.31 -7.52
C PHE A 222 -5.17 15.55 -8.35
N LEU A 223 -5.12 16.74 -7.75
CA LEU A 223 -5.17 17.99 -8.52
C LEU A 223 -4.04 18.05 -9.53
N THR A 224 -2.80 17.74 -9.16
CA THR A 224 -1.66 17.76 -10.09
C THR A 224 -1.74 16.65 -11.15
N ILE A 225 -2.15 15.44 -10.76
CA ILE A 225 -2.20 14.26 -11.64
C ILE A 225 -3.36 14.32 -12.62
N PHE A 226 -4.52 14.86 -12.23
CA PHE A 226 -5.74 14.83 -13.04
C PHE A 226 -6.19 16.20 -13.55
N THR A 227 -5.34 17.24 -13.44
CA THR A 227 -5.55 18.51 -14.15
C THR A 227 -4.53 18.69 -15.29
N LYS A 228 -4.87 19.54 -16.27
CA LYS A 228 -4.06 19.81 -17.46
C LYS A 228 -2.72 20.44 -17.11
#